data_AF-A0AAE3LX96-F1
#
_entry.id   AF-A0AAE3LX96-F1
#
_cell.length_a   1.000
_cell.length_b   1.000
_cell.length_c   1.000
_cell.angle_alpha   90.00
_cell.angle_beta   90.00
_cell.angle_gamma   90.00
#
_symmetry.space_group_name_H-M   'P 1'
#
loop_
_entity.id
_entity.type
_entity.pdbx_description
1 polymer ?
#
loop_
_entity_poly.entity_id
_entity_poly.type
_entity_poly.pdbx_seq_one_letter_code
_entity_poly.pdbx_strand_id
1 'polypeptide(L)'
;MRLGRQITGVVALVSYLFMGAMMYLTVLPGADGHWPPDFHLTGYDAQSIAPFAEAISEKAKTAYGVILSRLDRVFIVALALWMALLGWRGGWVRYFVVGFAAIYAVIDLAENAAIYRFMFVDVMDALVIKTAHHLTMAKFASLYLCVLVLIVHLRRTV
;
A
#
# COMPACT_ATOMS: atom_id res chain seq x y z
N MET A 1 -14.56 -10.77 18.41
CA MET A 1 -13.97 -10.85 17.05
C MET A 1 -14.80 -10.21 15.94
N ARG A 2 -16.12 -10.48 15.85
CA ARG A 2 -16.98 -9.93 14.77
C ARG A 2 -16.94 -8.40 14.65
N LEU A 3 -17.06 -7.69 15.78
CA LEU A 3 -17.01 -6.23 15.82
C LEU A 3 -15.64 -5.68 15.37
N GLY A 4 -14.55 -6.24 15.90
CA GLY A 4 -13.18 -5.83 15.50
C GLY A 4 -12.93 -6.01 13.99
N ARG A 5 -13.42 -7.10 13.41
CA ARG A 5 -13.38 -7.32 11.95
C ARG A 5 -14.22 -6.29 11.18
N GLN A 6 -15.39 -5.93 11.68
CA GLN A 6 -16.21 -4.91 11.01
C GLN A 6 -15.53 -3.53 11.06
N ILE A 7 -15.03 -3.14 12.23
CA ILE A 7 -14.35 -1.85 12.41
C ILE A 7 -13.12 -1.75 11.51
N THR A 8 -12.20 -2.73 11.60
CA THR A 8 -10.97 -2.73 10.79
C THR A 8 -11.27 -2.76 9.29
N GLY A 9 -12.27 -3.53 8.86
CA GLY A 9 -12.69 -3.59 7.46
C GLY A 9 -13.30 -2.29 6.96
N VAL A 10 -14.15 -1.64 7.77
CA VAL A 10 -14.75 -0.34 7.42
C VAL A 10 -13.67 0.75 7.36
N VAL A 11 -12.75 0.78 8.33
CA VAL A 11 -11.64 1.75 8.32
C VAL A 11 -10.75 1.55 7.10
N ALA A 12 -10.38 0.30 6.77
CA ALA A 12 -9.61 0.00 5.56
C ALA A 12 -10.36 0.43 4.29
N LEU A 13 -11.65 0.12 4.18
CA LEU A 13 -12.44 0.49 3.00
C LEU A 13 -12.57 2.02 2.85
N VAL A 14 -12.94 2.72 3.93
CA VAL A 14 -13.12 4.17 3.90
C VAL A 14 -11.82 4.89 3.61
N SER A 15 -10.70 4.47 4.22
CA SER A 15 -9.38 5.04 3.92
C SER A 15 -8.97 4.78 2.47
N TYR A 16 -9.15 3.56 1.96
CA TYR A 16 -8.89 3.23 0.55
C TYR A 16 -9.68 4.12 -0.42
N LEU A 17 -11.00 4.26 -0.19
CA LEU A 17 -11.85 5.09 -1.04
C LEU A 17 -11.47 6.57 -0.96
N PHE A 18 -11.16 7.07 0.24
CA PHE A 18 -10.76 8.46 0.44
C PHE A 18 -9.42 8.76 -0.24
N MET A 19 -8.43 7.89 -0.09
CA MET A 19 -7.12 8.01 -0.76
C MET A 19 -7.27 7.90 -2.28
N GLY A 20 -8.09 6.97 -2.77
CA GLY A 20 -8.41 6.85 -4.19
C GLY A 20 -9.05 8.12 -4.74
N ALA A 21 -9.97 8.75 -3.99
CA ALA A 21 -10.56 10.04 -4.36
C ALA A 21 -9.51 11.16 -4.38
N MET A 22 -8.63 11.25 -3.38
CA MET A 22 -7.53 12.23 -3.39
C MET A 22 -6.57 12.01 -4.56
N MET A 23 -6.24 10.75 -4.85
CA MET A 23 -5.38 10.37 -5.97
C MET A 23 -6.00 10.82 -7.29
N TYR A 24 -7.26 10.47 -7.51
CA TYR A 24 -7.96 10.73 -8.77
C TYR A 24 -8.34 12.20 -8.98
N LEU A 25 -8.75 12.90 -7.92
CA LEU A 25 -9.26 14.28 -8.03
C LEU A 25 -8.16 15.33 -7.85
N THR A 26 -7.00 14.96 -7.27
CA THR A 26 -5.94 15.93 -6.96
C THR A 26 -4.57 15.51 -7.50
N VAL A 27 -4.11 14.30 -7.21
CA VAL A 27 -2.74 13.90 -7.57
C VAL A 27 -2.58 13.70 -9.07
N LEU A 28 -3.42 12.86 -9.69
CA LEU A 28 -3.35 12.57 -11.12
C LEU A 28 -3.54 13.82 -12.00
N PRO A 29 -4.57 14.66 -11.80
CA PRO A 29 -4.71 15.88 -12.59
C PRO A 29 -3.56 16.85 -12.40
N GLY A 30 -2.98 16.88 -11.19
CA GLY A 30 -1.84 17.73 -10.90
C GLY A 30 -0.50 17.16 -11.32
N ALA A 31 -0.44 15.97 -11.92
CA ALA A 31 0.75 15.33 -12.49
C ALA A 31 0.55 14.99 -13.98
N ASP A 32 -0.29 15.76 -14.68
CA ASP A 32 -0.65 15.56 -16.09
C ASP A 32 -1.14 14.14 -16.46
N GLY A 33 -1.75 13.46 -15.49
CA GLY A 33 -2.26 12.09 -15.64
C GLY A 33 -1.18 11.01 -15.58
N HIS A 34 0.07 11.35 -15.28
CA HIS A 34 1.11 10.35 -15.04
C HIS A 34 0.83 9.59 -13.74
N TRP A 35 0.98 8.27 -13.79
CA TRP A 35 0.75 7.42 -12.63
C TRP A 35 1.86 7.58 -11.59
N PRO A 36 1.51 7.58 -10.30
CA PRO A 36 2.52 7.59 -9.26
C PRO A 36 3.20 6.22 -9.12
N PRO A 37 4.40 6.18 -8.53
CA PRO A 37 5.21 4.97 -8.43
C PRO A 37 4.49 3.74 -7.83
N ASP A 38 3.62 3.95 -6.84
CA ASP A 38 2.90 2.88 -6.12
C ASP A 38 1.87 2.11 -6.98
N PHE A 39 1.55 2.59 -8.19
CA PHE A 39 0.64 1.95 -9.14
C PHE A 39 1.33 1.01 -10.14
N HIS A 40 2.66 0.99 -10.16
CA HIS A 40 3.44 0.16 -11.08
C HIS A 40 3.62 -1.24 -10.48
N LEU A 41 2.70 -2.15 -10.78
CA LEU A 41 2.65 -3.52 -10.24
C LEU A 41 3.94 -4.33 -10.44
N THR A 42 4.61 -4.13 -11.57
CA THR A 42 5.87 -4.79 -11.93
C THR A 42 7.11 -4.01 -11.51
N GLY A 43 6.92 -2.97 -10.70
CA GLY A 43 7.94 -2.00 -10.34
C GLY A 43 8.21 -0.98 -11.46
N TYR A 44 9.16 -0.09 -11.17
CA TYR A 44 9.56 1.05 -11.99
C TYR A 44 11.06 1.35 -11.86
N ASP A 45 11.60 2.18 -12.74
CA ASP A 45 12.93 2.78 -12.59
C ASP A 45 12.84 4.31 -12.59
N ALA A 46 13.98 4.99 -12.42
CA ALA A 46 14.04 6.44 -12.40
C ALA A 46 13.50 7.08 -13.70
N GLN A 47 13.74 6.46 -14.86
CA GLN A 47 13.29 6.99 -16.14
C GLN A 47 11.76 6.91 -16.27
N SER A 48 11.16 5.81 -15.82
CA SER A 48 9.71 5.61 -15.90
C SER A 48 8.91 6.49 -14.94
N ILE A 49 9.49 6.91 -13.81
CA ILE A 49 8.81 7.79 -12.84
C ILE A 49 9.14 9.28 -13.01
N ALA A 50 10.19 9.61 -13.79
CA ALA A 50 10.59 11.00 -14.03
C ALA A 50 9.42 11.88 -14.54
N PRO A 51 8.58 11.44 -15.50
CA PRO A 51 7.45 12.25 -15.96
C PRO A 51 6.47 12.63 -14.84
N PHE A 52 6.21 11.70 -13.91
CA PHE A 52 5.38 11.99 -12.74
C PHE A 52 6.06 12.98 -11.80
N ALA A 53 7.34 12.76 -11.48
CA ALA A 53 8.09 13.61 -10.56
C ALA A 53 8.30 15.04 -11.08
N GLU A 54 8.40 15.21 -12.40
CA GLU A 54 8.58 16.50 -13.07
C GLU A 54 7.25 17.25 -13.27
N ALA A 55 6.16 16.53 -13.59
CA ALA A 55 4.85 17.15 -13.86
C ALA A 55 4.06 17.50 -12.59
N ILE A 56 4.38 16.88 -11.44
CA ILE A 56 3.57 17.03 -10.24
C ILE A 56 3.61 18.45 -9.67
N SER A 57 2.47 19.14 -9.71
CA SER A 57 2.24 20.44 -9.08
C SER A 57 2.39 20.38 -7.55
N GLU A 58 2.75 21.50 -6.94
CA GLU A 58 2.94 21.59 -5.47
C GLU A 58 1.70 21.18 -4.66
N LYS A 59 0.50 21.49 -5.15
CA LYS A 59 -0.77 21.07 -4.53
C LYS A 59 -0.91 19.54 -4.56
N ALA A 60 -0.67 18.92 -5.71
CA ALA A 60 -0.72 17.47 -5.87
C ALA A 60 0.38 16.78 -5.07
N LYS A 61 1.59 17.35 -5.07
CA LYS A 61 2.74 16.88 -4.30
C LYS A 61 2.44 16.88 -2.79
N THR A 62 1.82 17.94 -2.28
CA THR A 62 1.37 18.01 -0.89
C THR A 62 0.32 16.93 -0.58
N ALA A 63 -0.68 16.77 -1.45
CA ALA A 63 -1.71 15.74 -1.28
C ALA A 63 -1.11 14.32 -1.29
N TYR A 64 -0.19 14.04 -2.22
CA TYR A 64 0.50 12.76 -2.31
C TYR A 64 1.38 12.50 -1.07
N GLY A 65 2.08 13.51 -0.58
CA GLY A 65 2.85 13.42 0.67
C GLY A 65 1.98 13.07 1.88
N VAL A 66 0.74 13.59 1.95
CA VAL A 66 -0.23 13.24 3.01
C VAL A 66 -0.71 11.80 2.88
N ILE A 67 -0.93 11.30 1.66
CA ILE A 67 -1.29 9.90 1.41
C ILE A 67 -0.19 8.99 1.98
N LEU A 68 1.04 9.12 1.49
CA LEU A 68 2.17 8.27 1.85
C LEU A 68 2.53 8.33 3.35
N SER A 69 2.50 9.52 3.94
CA SER A 69 2.99 9.72 5.32
C SER A 69 1.93 9.46 6.39
N ARG A 70 0.64 9.47 6.05
CA ARG A 70 -0.45 9.41 7.05
C ARG A 70 -1.56 8.45 6.66
N LEU A 71 -2.22 8.69 5.53
CA LEU A 71 -3.45 7.97 5.20
C LEU A 71 -3.18 6.50 4.90
N ASP A 72 -2.11 6.21 4.15
CA ASP A 72 -1.74 4.84 3.85
C ASP A 72 -1.39 4.06 5.11
N ARG A 73 -0.77 4.69 6.13
CA ARG A 73 -0.48 4.01 7.40
C ARG A 73 -1.75 3.52 8.08
N VAL A 74 -2.82 4.31 8.04
CA VAL A 74 -4.13 3.93 8.59
C VAL A 74 -4.69 2.76 7.78
N PHE A 75 -4.66 2.86 6.46
CA PHE A 75 -5.13 1.81 5.56
C PHE A 75 -4.39 0.49 5.76
N ILE A 76 -3.05 0.50 5.69
CA ILE A 76 -2.18 -0.68 5.79
C ILE A 76 -2.43 -1.41 7.10
N VAL A 77 -2.42 -0.69 8.22
CA VAL A 77 -2.64 -1.28 9.55
C VAL A 77 -4.06 -1.84 9.66
N ALA A 78 -5.07 -1.09 9.22
CA ALA A 78 -6.45 -1.55 9.24
C ALA A 78 -6.67 -2.80 8.36
N LEU A 79 -6.09 -2.82 7.16
CA LEU A 79 -6.18 -3.94 6.22
C LEU A 79 -5.46 -5.19 6.77
N ALA A 80 -4.24 -5.04 7.28
CA ALA A 80 -3.50 -6.15 7.87
C ALA A 80 -4.22 -6.75 9.09
N LEU A 81 -4.74 -5.89 9.99
CA LEU A 81 -5.55 -6.33 11.13
C LEU A 81 -6.85 -7.00 10.66
N TRP A 82 -7.49 -6.46 9.63
CA TRP A 82 -8.70 -7.06 9.08
C TRP A 82 -8.44 -8.47 8.52
N MET A 83 -7.38 -8.65 7.72
CA MET A 83 -6.98 -9.96 7.19
C MET A 83 -6.63 -10.95 8.32
N ALA A 84 -5.86 -10.50 9.31
CA ALA A 84 -5.50 -11.29 10.48
C ALA A 84 -6.76 -11.75 11.26
N LEU A 85 -7.68 -10.84 11.57
CA LEU A 85 -8.92 -11.15 12.28
C LEU A 85 -9.87 -12.02 11.45
N LEU A 86 -9.91 -11.85 10.13
CA LEU A 86 -10.70 -12.69 9.24
C LEU A 86 -10.15 -14.13 9.21
N GLY A 87 -8.82 -14.29 9.19
CA GLY A 87 -8.13 -15.58 9.21
C GLY A 87 -8.03 -16.24 10.58
N TRP A 88 -8.31 -15.53 11.66
CA TRP A 88 -8.17 -16.03 13.03
C TRP A 88 -9.32 -16.98 13.44
N ARG A 89 -9.31 -18.17 12.85
CA ARG A 89 -10.24 -19.26 13.12
C ARG A 89 -9.58 -20.61 12.77
N GLY A 90 -10.07 -21.70 13.36
CA GLY A 90 -9.61 -23.04 13.04
C GLY A 90 -8.14 -23.33 13.40
N GLY A 91 -7.50 -24.20 12.62
CA GLY A 91 -6.18 -24.78 12.88
C GLY A 91 -4.96 -23.88 12.62
N TRP A 92 -3.77 -24.51 12.54
CA TRP A 92 -2.45 -23.85 12.51
C TRP A 92 -2.24 -22.84 11.35
N VAL A 93 -2.99 -22.97 10.24
CA VAL A 93 -2.94 -22.04 9.10
C VAL A 93 -3.25 -20.59 9.48
N ARG A 94 -4.00 -20.35 10.58
CA ARG A 94 -4.23 -18.99 11.11
C ARG A 94 -2.95 -18.22 11.38
N TYR A 95 -1.88 -18.90 11.82
CA TYR A 95 -0.60 -18.26 12.10
C TYR A 95 0.10 -17.79 10.83
N PHE A 96 -0.07 -18.52 9.71
CA PHE A 96 0.44 -18.11 8.41
C PHE A 96 -0.28 -16.88 7.89
N VAL A 97 -1.61 -16.83 8.01
CA VAL A 97 -2.38 -15.64 7.60
C VAL A 97 -1.93 -14.41 8.39
N VAL A 98 -1.81 -14.52 9.72
CA VAL A 98 -1.35 -13.41 10.56
C VAL A 98 0.09 -13.01 10.21
N GLY A 99 0.97 -13.98 10.03
CA GLY A 99 2.36 -13.74 9.63
C GLY A 99 2.45 -13.01 8.29
N PHE A 100 1.73 -13.46 7.27
CA PHE A 100 1.71 -12.81 5.96
C PHE A 100 1.08 -11.42 5.99
N ALA A 101 0.01 -11.21 6.78
CA ALA A 101 -0.57 -9.89 6.95
C ALA A 101 0.41 -8.90 7.60
N ALA A 102 1.19 -9.37 8.58
CA ALA A 102 2.23 -8.56 9.22
C ALA A 102 3.41 -8.26 8.26
N ILE A 103 3.86 -9.26 7.50
CA ILE A 103 4.92 -9.10 6.49
C ILE A 103 4.48 -8.07 5.44
N TYR A 104 3.26 -8.21 4.91
CA TYR A 104 2.67 -7.23 4.00
C TYR A 104 2.73 -5.81 4.58
N ALA A 105 2.24 -5.63 5.81
CA ALA A 105 2.20 -4.32 6.44
C ALA A 105 3.59 -3.67 6.59
N VAL A 106 4.59 -4.46 6.97
CA VAL A 106 5.97 -3.98 7.10
C VAL A 106 6.54 -3.56 5.74
N ILE A 107 6.33 -4.37 4.71
CA ILE A 107 6.83 -4.07 3.36
C ILE A 107 6.15 -2.81 2.80
N ASP A 108 4.83 -2.69 2.94
CA ASP A 108 4.05 -1.55 2.44
C ASP A 108 4.43 -0.24 3.17
N LEU A 109 4.61 -0.29 4.49
CA LEU A 109 5.11 0.87 5.26
C LEU A 109 6.54 1.28 4.86
N ALA A 110 7.42 0.30 4.60
CA ALA A 110 8.78 0.56 4.13
C ALA A 110 8.78 1.16 2.72
N GLU A 111 7.89 0.69 1.85
CA GLU A 111 7.72 1.21 0.50
C GLU A 111 7.28 2.68 0.50
N ASN A 112 6.25 3.01 1.27
CA ASN A 112 5.78 4.38 1.42
C ASN A 112 6.85 5.32 1.98
N ALA A 113 7.67 4.83 2.92
CA ALA A 113 8.81 5.59 3.42
C ALA A 113 9.87 5.83 2.33
N ALA A 114 10.15 4.85 1.48
CA ALA A 114 11.10 4.97 0.38
C ALA A 114 10.59 5.92 -0.72
N ILE A 115 9.31 5.82 -1.10
CA ILE A 115 8.68 6.75 -2.04
C ILE A 115 8.70 8.17 -1.50
N TYR A 116 8.30 8.35 -0.24
CA TYR A 116 8.34 9.66 0.40
C TYR A 116 9.78 10.23 0.38
N ARG A 117 10.77 9.39 0.64
CA ARG A 117 12.17 9.81 0.63
C ARG A 117 12.61 10.30 -0.75
N PHE A 118 12.39 9.56 -1.83
CA PHE A 118 12.84 10.01 -3.15
C PHE A 118 11.98 11.11 -3.78
N MET A 119 10.76 11.34 -3.28
CA MET A 119 9.89 12.41 -3.77
C MET A 119 10.09 13.74 -3.03
N PHE A 120 10.51 13.70 -1.76
CA PHE A 120 10.49 14.88 -0.88
C PHE A 120 11.79 15.18 -0.14
N VAL A 121 12.69 14.20 0.04
CA VAL A 121 13.92 14.37 0.85
C VAL A 121 15.16 14.27 -0.02
N ASP A 122 15.43 13.08 -0.56
CA ASP A 122 16.56 12.78 -1.43
C ASP A 122 16.05 12.69 -2.87
N VAL A 123 15.68 13.84 -3.43
CA VAL A 123 14.88 13.93 -4.66
C VAL A 123 15.56 13.16 -5.81
N MET A 124 14.84 12.18 -6.35
CA MET A 124 15.27 11.34 -7.47
C MET A 124 16.60 10.58 -7.26
N ASP A 125 16.97 10.28 -6.01
CA ASP A 125 18.11 9.41 -5.72
C ASP A 125 17.89 7.99 -6.28
N ALA A 126 18.80 7.55 -7.16
CA ALA A 126 18.68 6.28 -7.87
C ALA A 126 18.69 5.05 -6.96
N LEU A 127 19.42 5.08 -5.85
CA LEU A 127 19.48 3.97 -4.90
C LEU A 127 18.16 3.87 -4.12
N VAL A 128 17.59 5.00 -3.73
CA VAL A 128 16.29 5.05 -3.04
C VAL A 128 15.17 4.59 -3.98
N ILE A 129 15.17 5.04 -5.24
CA ILE A 129 14.22 4.60 -6.27
C ILE A 129 14.31 3.09 -6.48
N LYS A 130 15.53 2.54 -6.62
CA LYS A 130 15.73 1.09 -6.79
C LYS A 130 15.22 0.30 -5.58
N THR A 131 15.42 0.82 -4.38
CA THR A 131 14.90 0.21 -3.15
C THR A 131 13.36 0.22 -3.16
N ALA A 132 12.77 1.37 -3.48
CA ALA A 132 11.33 1.53 -3.53
C ALA A 132 10.70 0.63 -4.61
N HIS A 133 11.31 0.51 -5.79
CA HIS A 133 10.93 -0.43 -6.85
C HIS A 133 10.77 -1.87 -6.34
N HIS A 134 11.78 -2.40 -5.65
CA HIS A 134 11.73 -3.76 -5.13
C HIS A 134 10.69 -3.92 -4.03
N LEU A 135 10.51 -2.89 -3.18
CA LEU A 135 9.48 -2.87 -2.16
C LEU A 135 8.08 -2.84 -2.77
N THR A 136 7.86 -2.09 -3.85
CA THR A 136 6.58 -2.04 -4.58
C THR A 136 6.24 -3.42 -5.15
N MET A 137 7.20 -4.11 -5.78
CA MET A 137 6.96 -5.49 -6.24
C MET A 137 6.67 -6.44 -5.06
N ALA A 138 7.43 -6.32 -3.97
CA ALA A 138 7.28 -7.16 -2.79
C ALA A 138 5.95 -6.91 -2.05
N LYS A 139 5.44 -5.67 -2.01
CA LYS A 139 4.16 -5.34 -1.36
C LYS A 139 3.01 -6.03 -2.09
N PHE A 140 2.99 -5.98 -3.42
CA PHE A 140 1.97 -6.66 -4.23
C PHE A 140 2.08 -8.18 -4.11
N ALA A 141 3.29 -8.73 -4.21
CA ALA A 141 3.50 -10.18 -4.07
C ALA A 141 3.08 -10.71 -2.69
N SER A 142 3.44 -10.01 -1.61
CA SER A 142 3.08 -10.40 -0.25
C SER A 142 1.59 -10.25 0.04
N LEU A 143 0.95 -9.17 -0.44
CA LEU A 143 -0.50 -8.98 -0.35
C LEU A 143 -1.25 -10.10 -1.08
N TYR A 144 -0.85 -10.38 -2.33
CA TYR A 144 -1.44 -11.45 -3.14
C TYR A 144 -1.33 -12.80 -2.44
N LEU A 145 -0.14 -13.15 -1.93
CA LEU A 145 0.08 -14.39 -1.19
C LEU A 145 -0.78 -14.46 0.08
N CYS A 146 -0.85 -13.37 0.85
CA CYS A 146 -1.69 -13.28 2.05
C CYS A 146 -3.16 -13.54 1.73
N VAL A 147 -3.69 -12.89 0.69
CA VAL A 147 -5.09 -13.06 0.24
C VAL A 147 -5.33 -14.49 -0.25
N LEU A 148 -4.42 -15.06 -1.02
CA LEU A 148 -4.54 -16.44 -1.52
C LEU A 148 -4.62 -17.45 -0.37
N VAL A 149 -3.70 -17.36 0.60
CA VAL A 149 -3.66 -18.24 1.77
C VAL A 149 -4.93 -18.04 2.63
N LEU A 150 -5.36 -16.79 2.79
CA LEU A 150 -6.61 -16.47 3.47
C LEU A 150 -7.80 -17.14 2.78
N ILE A 151 -7.98 -16.98 1.46
CA ILE A 151 -9.08 -17.62 0.72
C ILE A 151 -9.07 -19.15 0.90
N VAL A 152 -7.91 -19.79 0.76
CA VAL A 152 -7.77 -21.24 0.95
C VAL A 152 -8.14 -21.65 2.38
N HIS A 153 -7.66 -20.91 3.38
CA HIS A 153 -7.99 -21.15 4.79
C HIS A 153 -9.48 -21.00 5.07
N LEU A 154 -10.11 -19.96 4.52
CA LEU A 154 -11.54 -19.71 4.66
C LEU A 154 -12.37 -20.84 4.07
N ARG A 155 -12.01 -21.37 2.90
CA ARG A 155 -12.73 -22.48 2.25
C ARG A 155 -12.64 -23.79 3.02
N ARG A 156 -11.54 -24.01 3.76
CA ARG A 156 -11.33 -25.23 4.56
C ARG A 156 -11.96 -25.18 5.95
N THR A 157 -12.43 -24.00 6.37
CA THR A 157 -12.96 -23.75 7.72
C THR A 157 -14.45 -23.38 7.72
N VAL A 158 -15.11 -23.46 6.55
CA VAL A 158 -16.57 -23.39 6.38
C VAL A 158 -17.14 -24.80 6.44
#